data_AF-A0A0B7I7X6-F1
#
_entry.id   AF-A0A0B7I7X6-F1
#
_cell.length_a   1.000
_cell.length_b   1.000
_cell.length_c   1.000
_cell.angle_alpha   90.00
_cell.angle_beta   90.00
_cell.angle_gamma   90.00
#
_symmetry.space_group_name_H-M   'P 1'
#
loop_
_entity.id
_entity.type
_entity.pdbx_description
1 polymer ?
#
loop_
_entity_poly.entity_id
_entity_poly.type
_entity_poly.pdbx_seq_one_letter_code
_entity_poly.pdbx_strand_id
1 'polypeptide(L)'
;MGRQYDITTQKLLVRGQKYFLNNYFFHDTVESSENIVKTFTHLPDGFAYAVLNPPHSLQVGKNIFEKGSYFLDFCQTLFTDIERLEIYQWSDDTSNFFDAGKEWWRTFFYTVYNPIQNIYIGIVASSTD
;
A
#
# COMPACT_ATOMS: atom_id res chain seq x y z
N MET A 1 -1.78 -5.13 -5.91
CA MET A 1 -1.69 -3.88 -5.10
C MET A 1 -2.02 -4.07 -3.61
N GLY A 2 -2.75 -5.12 -3.22
CA GLY A 2 -3.15 -5.34 -1.82
C GLY A 2 -4.58 -4.82 -1.55
N ARG A 3 -5.13 -5.06 -0.35
CA ARG A 3 -6.55 -4.76 -0.08
C ARG A 3 -6.88 -3.26 0.02
N GLN A 4 -5.90 -2.36 0.08
CA GLN A 4 -6.15 -0.92 0.14
C GLN A 4 -6.51 -0.31 -1.21
N TYR A 5 -6.19 -0.96 -2.32
CA TYR A 5 -6.46 -0.42 -3.64
C TYR A 5 -7.35 -1.38 -4.42
N ASP A 6 -8.57 -0.94 -4.70
CA ASP A 6 -9.48 -1.65 -5.58
C ASP A 6 -9.21 -1.19 -7.02
N ILE A 7 -8.71 -2.11 -7.85
CA ILE A 7 -8.40 -1.86 -9.26
C ILE A 7 -9.68 -1.59 -10.06
N THR A 8 -10.79 -2.24 -9.72
CA THR A 8 -12.04 -2.14 -10.50
C THR A 8 -12.69 -0.77 -10.32
N THR A 9 -12.70 -0.27 -9.09
CA THR A 9 -13.29 1.02 -8.75
C THR A 9 -12.27 2.15 -8.73
N GLN A 10 -10.98 1.82 -8.91
CA GLN A 10 -9.82 2.70 -8.73
C GLN A 10 -9.81 3.44 -7.39
N LYS A 11 -10.48 2.87 -6.37
CA LYS A 11 -10.58 3.49 -5.05
C LYS A 11 -9.45 3.05 -4.16
N LEU A 12 -8.79 4.04 -3.57
CA LEU A 12 -7.74 3.85 -2.59
C LEU A 12 -8.24 4.15 -1.18
N LEU A 13 -7.99 3.21 -0.28
CA LEU A 13 -8.20 3.32 1.15
C LEU A 13 -6.93 3.82 1.82
N VAL A 14 -7.05 4.91 2.56
CA VAL A 14 -5.95 5.54 3.27
C VAL A 14 -6.29 5.61 4.75
N ARG A 15 -5.27 5.38 5.59
CA ARG A 15 -5.40 5.50 7.03
C ARG A 15 -5.64 6.96 7.42
N GLY A 16 -6.62 7.20 8.29
CA GLY A 16 -6.93 8.52 8.81
C GLY A 16 -5.76 9.15 9.58
N GLN A 17 -5.85 10.46 9.78
CA GLN A 17 -4.85 11.25 10.50
C GLN A 17 -5.38 11.66 11.88
N LYS A 18 -4.44 11.95 12.80
CA LYS A 18 -4.70 12.52 14.14
C LYS A 18 -5.76 11.76 14.93
N TYR A 19 -7.03 12.18 14.84
CA TYR A 19 -8.16 11.63 15.60
C TYR A 19 -8.68 10.31 15.02
N PHE A 20 -8.39 10.02 13.75
CA PHE A 20 -8.90 8.83 13.05
C PHE A 20 -7.78 7.83 12.70
N LEU A 21 -6.70 7.80 13.49
CA LEU A 21 -5.55 6.91 13.25
C LEU A 21 -5.91 5.42 13.23
N ASN A 22 -7.06 4.99 13.75
CA ASN A 22 -7.46 3.58 13.70
C ASN A 22 -8.51 3.29 12.63
N ASN A 23 -8.81 4.28 11.78
CA ASN A 23 -9.85 4.19 10.77
C ASN A 23 -9.28 4.35 9.37
N TYR A 24 -9.99 3.78 8.40
CA TYR A 24 -9.68 3.90 6.99
C TYR A 24 -10.81 4.64 6.27
N PHE A 25 -10.42 5.41 5.28
CA PHE A 25 -11.30 6.24 4.46
C PHE A 25 -10.92 6.07 3.01
N PHE A 26 -11.86 6.28 2.10
CA PHE A 26 -11.48 6.53 0.72
C PHE A 26 -10.75 7.86 0.63
N HIS A 27 -9.65 7.91 -0.11
CA HIS A 27 -8.79 9.10 -0.14
C HIS A 27 -9.52 10.36 -0.65
N ASP A 28 -10.56 10.20 -1.45
CA ASP A 28 -11.39 11.25 -2.03
C ASP A 28 -12.54 11.71 -1.11
N THR A 29 -12.61 11.21 0.12
CA THR A 29 -13.64 11.57 1.11
C THR A 29 -13.09 12.47 2.22
N VAL A 30 -14.00 13.04 3.01
CA VAL A 30 -13.66 13.82 4.21
C VAL A 30 -13.51 12.87 5.40
N GLU A 31 -12.52 13.13 6.26
CA GLU A 31 -12.34 12.41 7.52
C GLU A 31 -13.47 12.75 8.51
N SER A 32 -14.52 11.93 8.51
CA SER A 32 -15.66 12.05 9.42
C SER A 32 -16.17 10.66 9.82
N SER A 33 -16.83 10.57 10.96
CA SER A 33 -17.33 9.28 11.49
C SER A 33 -18.25 8.54 10.52
N GLU A 34 -18.97 9.27 9.67
CA GLU A 34 -19.89 8.73 8.66
C GLU A 34 -19.16 8.06 7.49
N ASN A 35 -17.93 8.50 7.20
CA ASN A 35 -17.11 8.01 6.08
C ASN A 35 -16.13 6.90 6.48
N ILE A 36 -16.15 6.45 7.74
CA ILE A 36 -15.29 5.35 8.20
C ILE A 36 -15.65 4.05 7.47
N VAL A 37 -14.67 3.47 6.80
CA VAL A 37 -14.79 2.17 6.12
C VAL A 37 -14.60 1.04 7.15
N LYS A 38 -15.68 0.32 7.44
CA LYS A 38 -15.73 -0.74 8.48
C LYS A 38 -15.18 -2.10 8.04
N THR A 39 -14.70 -2.22 6.80
CA THR A 39 -14.60 -3.51 6.09
C THR A 39 -13.41 -4.37 6.48
N PHE A 40 -12.45 -3.88 7.26
CA PHE A 40 -11.24 -4.65 7.57
C PHE A 40 -11.39 -5.49 8.84
N THR A 41 -11.73 -6.76 8.67
CA THR A 41 -11.53 -7.80 9.72
C THR A 41 -10.03 -8.08 9.95
N HIS A 42 -9.17 -7.74 8.99
CA HIS A 42 -7.72 -7.88 9.08
C HIS A 42 -7.02 -6.61 8.60
N LEU A 43 -5.86 -6.30 9.19
CA LEU A 43 -5.00 -5.20 8.76
C LEU A 43 -4.73 -5.29 7.24
N PRO A 44 -4.70 -4.15 6.53
CA PRO A 44 -4.40 -4.18 5.11
C PRO A 44 -3.00 -4.74 4.83
N ASP A 45 -2.80 -5.26 3.63
CA ASP A 45 -1.58 -5.93 3.17
C ASP A 45 -1.20 -5.49 1.76
N GLY A 46 -0.10 -6.04 1.25
CA GLY A 46 0.42 -5.80 -0.09
C GLY A 46 1.12 -4.44 -0.27
N PHE A 47 1.50 -4.15 -1.52
CA PHE A 47 2.31 -2.99 -1.89
C PHE A 47 1.71 -1.65 -1.43
N ALA A 48 0.39 -1.46 -1.56
CA ALA A 48 -0.26 -0.22 -1.12
C ALA A 48 -0.08 0.01 0.39
N TYR A 49 -0.17 -1.04 1.20
CA TYR A 49 0.09 -0.96 2.63
C TYR A 49 1.55 -0.64 2.94
N ALA A 50 2.50 -1.30 2.27
CA ALA A 50 3.92 -1.05 2.49
C ALA A 50 4.29 0.43 2.24
N VAL A 51 3.74 1.03 1.19
CA VAL A 51 4.02 2.44 0.86
C VAL A 51 3.28 3.42 1.78
N LEU A 52 1.99 3.17 2.06
CA LEU A 52 1.14 4.11 2.80
C LEU A 52 1.32 4.03 4.32
N ASN A 53 1.76 2.88 4.84
CA ASN A 53 1.92 2.61 6.26
C ASN A 53 3.32 2.07 6.57
N PRO A 54 4.41 2.78 6.19
CA PRO A 54 5.75 2.30 6.48
C PRO A 54 6.05 2.41 7.98
N PRO A 55 7.06 1.65 8.46
CA PRO A 55 7.54 1.63 9.85
C PRO A 55 7.77 3.05 10.39
N HIS A 56 8.56 3.81 9.65
CA HIS A 56 8.86 5.19 9.93
C HIS A 56 7.97 6.06 9.03
N SER A 57 6.72 6.25 9.47
CA SER A 57 5.68 7.12 8.90
C SER A 57 6.07 7.92 7.65
N LEU A 58 5.34 7.71 6.55
CA LEU A 58 5.53 8.49 5.33
C LEU A 58 5.08 9.95 5.54
N GLN A 59 6.02 10.88 5.47
CA GLN A 59 5.74 12.33 5.56
C GLN A 59 5.35 12.92 4.21
N VAL A 60 4.27 12.42 3.63
CA VAL A 60 3.65 12.97 2.42
C VAL A 60 2.21 13.37 2.70
N GLY A 61 1.79 14.50 2.13
CA GLY A 61 0.43 15.01 2.25
C GLY A 61 0.01 15.44 3.67
N LYS A 62 -0.83 16.47 3.75
CA LYS A 62 -1.38 17.01 5.00
C LYS A 62 -2.72 16.39 5.39
N ASN A 63 -3.34 15.62 4.50
CA ASN A 63 -4.65 14.98 4.68
C ASN A 63 -4.70 13.67 3.87
N ILE A 64 -5.78 12.90 4.02
CA ILE A 64 -5.96 11.61 3.33
C ILE A 64 -6.01 11.77 1.80
N PHE A 65 -6.53 12.88 1.29
CA PHE A 65 -6.60 13.17 -0.13
C PHE A 65 -5.20 13.31 -0.72
N GLU A 66 -4.37 14.19 -0.16
CA GLU A 66 -3.00 14.41 -0.62
C GLU A 66 -2.14 13.13 -0.51
N LYS A 67 -2.32 12.35 0.57
CA LYS A 67 -1.65 11.05 0.71
C LYS A 67 -2.05 10.05 -0.36
N GLY A 68 -3.35 9.95 -0.63
CA GLY A 68 -3.84 9.03 -1.64
C GLY A 68 -3.41 9.43 -3.04
N SER A 69 -3.53 10.73 -3.37
CA SER A 69 -3.07 11.27 -4.65
C SER A 69 -1.57 11.03 -4.86
N TYR A 70 -0.75 11.25 -3.83
CA TYR A 70 0.69 10.91 -3.90
C TYR A 70 0.92 9.44 -4.25
N PHE A 71 0.20 8.51 -3.61
CA PHE A 71 0.36 7.09 -3.89
C PHE A 71 -0.05 6.74 -5.33
N LEU A 72 -1.16 7.31 -5.81
CA LEU A 72 -1.63 7.08 -7.18
C LEU A 72 -0.64 7.65 -8.20
N ASP A 73 -0.14 8.86 -8.00
CA ASP A 73 0.88 9.49 -8.84
C ASP A 73 2.19 8.70 -8.84
N PHE A 74 2.60 8.20 -7.67
CA PHE A 74 3.76 7.33 -7.52
C PHE A 74 3.58 6.03 -8.31
N CYS A 75 2.42 5.38 -8.21
CA CYS A 75 2.13 4.17 -8.97
C CYS A 75 2.06 4.45 -10.47
N GLN A 76 1.44 5.56 -10.89
CA GLN A 76 1.39 5.97 -12.29
C GLN A 76 2.80 6.19 -12.86
N THR A 77 3.68 6.82 -12.08
CA THR A 77 5.08 7.06 -12.47
C THR A 77 5.86 5.76 -12.56
N LEU A 78 5.71 4.86 -11.58
CA LEU A 78 6.48 3.63 -11.49
C LEU A 78 5.99 2.56 -12.48
N PHE A 79 4.69 2.47 -12.70
CA PHE A 79 4.06 1.35 -13.41
C PHE A 79 3.38 1.75 -14.72
N THR A 80 3.13 3.03 -15.00
CA THR A 80 2.37 3.53 -16.16
C THR A 80 0.90 3.10 -16.23
N ASP A 81 0.59 1.81 -16.08
CA ASP A 81 -0.77 1.28 -16.09
C ASP A 81 -0.86 0.13 -15.08
N ILE A 82 -1.54 0.40 -13.97
CA ILE A 82 -1.67 -0.53 -12.84
C ILE A 82 -2.57 -1.72 -13.20
N GLU A 83 -3.53 -1.55 -14.12
CA GLU A 83 -4.53 -2.57 -14.46
C GLU A 83 -3.94 -3.74 -15.24
N ARG A 84 -2.80 -3.51 -15.91
CA ARG A 84 -2.13 -4.48 -16.77
C ARG A 84 -0.92 -5.15 -16.12
N LEU A 85 -0.65 -4.87 -14.86
CA LEU A 85 0.50 -5.44 -14.15
C LEU A 85 0.26 -6.90 -13.80
N GLU A 86 1.30 -7.71 -13.98
CA GLU A 86 1.35 -9.05 -13.42
C GLU A 86 2.20 -9.04 -12.14
N ILE A 87 1.62 -9.48 -11.03
CA ILE A 87 2.26 -9.43 -9.72
C ILE A 87 2.52 -10.86 -9.24
N TYR A 88 3.79 -11.17 -9.04
CA TYR A 88 4.28 -12.43 -8.51
C TYR A 88 4.69 -12.21 -7.05
N GLN A 89 4.15 -13.02 -6.14
CA GLN A 89 4.56 -13.04 -4.74
C GLN A 89 5.50 -14.21 -4.50
N TRP A 90 6.60 -13.93 -3.81
CA TRP A 90 7.58 -14.93 -3.42
C TRP A 90 7.45 -15.25 -1.93
N SER A 91 7.92 -16.43 -1.55
CA SER A 91 8.04 -16.81 -0.13
C SER A 91 9.10 -15.93 0.54
N ASP A 92 8.78 -15.44 1.73
CA ASP A 92 9.67 -14.71 2.63
C ASP A 92 10.37 -15.63 3.64
N ASP A 93 10.26 -16.95 3.49
CA ASP A 93 11.03 -17.96 4.25
C ASP A 93 12.36 -18.33 3.58
N THR A 94 12.72 -17.63 2.52
CA THR A 94 13.92 -17.93 1.71
C THR A 94 15.21 -17.32 2.26
N SER A 95 15.11 -16.40 3.23
CA SER A 95 16.27 -15.69 3.78
C SER A 95 15.95 -15.10 5.16
N ASN A 96 16.95 -15.06 6.03
CA ASN A 96 16.89 -14.39 7.33
C ASN A 96 16.70 -12.86 7.24
N PHE A 97 16.88 -12.27 6.05
CA PHE A 97 16.55 -10.86 5.80
C PHE A 97 15.10 -10.51 6.20
N PHE A 98 14.18 -11.46 6.04
CA PHE A 98 12.75 -11.26 6.29
C PHE A 98 12.33 -11.42 7.75
N ASP A 99 13.18 -12.00 8.60
CA ASP A 99 12.81 -12.37 9.97
C ASP A 99 12.34 -11.16 10.79
N ALA A 100 13.03 -10.04 10.64
CA ALA A 100 12.68 -8.77 11.29
C ALA A 100 11.27 -8.27 10.97
N GLY A 101 10.87 -8.31 9.69
CA GLY A 101 9.58 -7.80 9.25
C GLY A 101 8.40 -8.66 9.70
N LYS A 102 8.62 -9.98 9.90
CA LYS A 102 7.56 -10.93 10.28
C LYS A 102 6.92 -10.62 11.63
N GLU A 103 7.62 -9.91 12.51
CA GLU A 103 7.14 -9.66 13.87
C GLU A 103 6.04 -8.60 13.96
N TRP A 104 6.05 -7.56 13.12
CA TRP A 104 5.14 -6.42 13.34
C TRP A 104 4.67 -5.69 12.07
N TRP A 105 5.56 -5.39 11.13
CA TRP A 105 5.19 -4.60 9.93
C TRP A 105 4.75 -5.46 8.74
N ARG A 106 5.16 -6.74 8.73
CA ARG A 106 5.15 -7.70 7.61
C ARG A 106 6.36 -7.60 6.69
N THR A 107 6.41 -8.55 5.77
CA THR A 107 7.40 -8.72 4.72
C THR A 107 6.70 -8.55 3.37
N PHE A 108 7.42 -7.96 2.42
CA PHE A 108 6.92 -7.74 1.07
C PHE A 108 7.99 -8.24 0.12
N PHE A 109 7.72 -9.35 -0.56
CA PHE A 109 8.64 -9.90 -1.56
C PHE A 109 7.87 -10.20 -2.84
N TYR A 110 7.97 -9.28 -3.80
CA TYR A 110 7.23 -9.34 -5.04
C TYR A 110 8.12 -9.05 -6.24
N THR A 111 7.72 -9.61 -7.37
CA THR A 111 8.15 -9.15 -8.69
C THR A 111 6.92 -8.67 -9.44
N VAL A 112 7.01 -7.47 -10.01
CA VAL A 112 5.95 -6.89 -10.84
C VAL A 112 6.45 -6.81 -12.27
N TYR A 113 5.76 -7.49 -13.18
CA TYR A 113 6.01 -7.34 -14.61
C TYR A 113 5.09 -6.25 -15.18
N ASN A 114 5.71 -5.27 -15.84
CA ASN A 114 5.00 -4.25 -16.61
C ASN A 114 5.09 -4.59 -18.10
N PRO A 115 4.01 -5.08 -18.73
CA PRO A 115 4.03 -5.46 -20.14
C PRO A 115 4.10 -4.27 -21.10
N ILE A 116 3.75 -3.06 -20.67
CA ILE A 116 3.81 -1.85 -21.51
C ILE A 116 5.26 -1.42 -21.71
N GLN A 117 5.99 -1.35 -20.61
CA GLN A 117 7.40 -0.95 -20.61
C GLN A 117 8.36 -2.13 -20.85
N ASN A 118 7.85 -3.36 -20.78
CA ASN A 118 8.61 -4.60 -20.83
C ASN A 118 9.76 -4.66 -19.80
N ILE A 119 9.42 -4.34 -18.56
CA ILE A 119 10.37 -4.34 -17.42
C ILE A 119 9.84 -5.17 -16.26
N TYR A 120 10.76 -5.66 -15.43
CA TYR A 120 10.46 -6.25 -14.13
C TYR A 120 10.90 -5.29 -13.03
N ILE A 121 10.02 -5.09 -12.05
CA ILE A 121 10.26 -4.28 -10.86
C ILE A 121 10.28 -5.21 -9.66
N GLY A 122 11.41 -5.25 -8.95
CA GLY A 122 11.54 -5.97 -7.68
C GLY A 122 11.05 -5.09 -6.54
N ILE A 123 10.14 -5.63 -5.71
CA ILE A 123 9.69 -4.99 -4.47
C ILE A 123 10.12 -5.90 -3.33
N VAL A 124 11.07 -5.40 -2.52
CA VAL A 124 11.59 -6.10 -1.36
C VAL A 124 11.53 -5.15 -0.18
N ALA A 125 10.78 -5.50 0.85
CA ALA A 125 10.74 -4.74 2.09
C ALA A 125 10.60 -5.68 3.29
N SER A 126 11.45 -5.42 4.29
CA SER A 126 11.49 -6.03 5.61
C SER A 126 12.06 -4.96 6.52
N SER A 127 11.43 -4.67 7.65
CA SER A 127 11.90 -3.64 8.56
C SER A 127 11.82 -4.11 10.00
N THR A 128 12.84 -3.71 10.77
CA THR A 128 12.77 -3.68 12.23
C THR A 128 12.11 -2.38 12.68
N ASP A 129 11.74 -2.35 13.96
CA ASP A 129 11.55 -1.09 14.71
C ASP A 129 12.84 -0.24 14.67
#